data_AF-A0A5C9BEU7-F1
#
_entry.id   AF-A0A5C9BEU7-F1
#
_cell.length_a   1.000
_cell.length_b   1.000
_cell.length_c   1.000
_cell.angle_alpha   90.00
_cell.angle_beta   90.00
_cell.angle_gamma   90.00
#
_symmetry.space_group_name_H-M   'P 1'
#
loop_
_entity.id
_entity.type
_entity.pdbx_description
1 polymer ?
#
loop_
_entity_poly.entity_id
_entity_poly.type
_entity_poly.pdbx_seq_one_letter_code
_entity_poly.pdbx_strand_id
1 'polypeptide(L)' 'MKLVVNKAAVLGAGVMGAQIAAHLANANVPVVLF' A
#
# COMPACT_ATOMS: atom_id res chain seq x y z
N MET A 1 5.04 1.93 -22.26
CA MET A 1 5.32 2.88 -21.15
C MET A 1 5.19 2.14 -19.83
N LYS A 2 6.18 2.21 -18.93
CA LYS A 2 6.16 1.48 -17.64
C LYS A 2 5.77 2.45 -16.53
N LEU A 3 4.70 2.17 -15.80
CA LEU A 3 4.34 2.90 -14.58
C LEU A 3 5.23 2.39 -13.44
N VAL A 4 5.88 3.31 -12.72
CA VAL A 4 6.68 3.01 -11.52
C VAL A 4 6.00 3.65 -10.32
N VAL A 5 5.60 2.84 -9.35
CA VAL A 5 4.95 3.30 -8.12
C VAL A 5 6.01 3.40 -7.02
N ASN A 6 6.27 4.61 -6.55
CA ASN A 6 7.30 4.87 -5.53
C ASN A 6 6.73 4.92 -4.10
N LYS A 7 5.43 5.15 -3.95
CA LYS A 7 4.72 5.21 -2.66
C LYS A 7 3.23 4.99 -2.88
N ALA A 8 2.55 4.45 -1.87
CA ALA A 8 1.10 4.26 -1.85
C ALA A 8 0.47 4.80 -0.57
N ALA A 9 -0.81 5.16 -0.66
CA ALA A 9 -1.65 5.46 0.50
C ALA A 9 -2.88 4.55 0.44
N VAL A 10 -3.23 3.95 1.58
CA VAL A 10 -4.47 3.17 1.73
C VAL A 10 -5.39 3.96 2.65
N LEU A 11 -6.53 4.38 2.11
CA LEU A 11 -7.55 5.12 2.86
C LEU A 11 -8.55 4.10 3.44
N GLY A 12 -8.47 3.86 4.75
CA GLY A 12 -9.31 2.92 5.48
C GLY A 12 -8.52 1.77 6.10
N ALA A 13 -8.51 1.74 7.44
CA ALA A 13 -7.82 0.74 8.25
C ALA A 13 -8.66 -0.52 8.61
N GLY A 14 -9.72 -0.81 7.84
CA GLY A 14 -10.46 -2.06 7.97
C GLY A 14 -9.59 -3.28 7.60
N VAL A 15 -10.07 -4.50 7.88
CA VAL A 15 -9.30 -5.74 7.65
C VAL A 15 -8.74 -5.84 6.23
N MET A 16 -9.54 -5.45 5.23
CA MET A 16 -9.13 -5.43 3.83
C MET A 16 -8.03 -4.38 3.57
N GLY A 17 -8.19 -3.16 4.09
CA GLY A 17 -7.22 -2.08 3.88
C GLY A 17 -5.88 -2.35 4.57
N ALA A 18 -5.90 -2.88 5.79
CA ALA A 18 -4.69 -3.31 6.49
C ALA A 18 -3.95 -4.43 5.73
N GLN A 19 -4.67 -5.40 5.16
CA GLN A 19 -4.06 -6.45 4.33
C GLN A 19 -3.46 -5.91 3.03
N ILE A 20 -4.13 -4.97 2.36
CA ILE A 20 -3.58 -4.31 1.16
C ILE A 20 -2.30 -3.55 1.51
N ALA A 21 -2.30 -2.77 2.61
CA ALA A 21 -1.10 -2.07 3.08
C ALA A 21 0.02 -3.05 3.44
N ALA A 22 -0.28 -4.16 4.13
CA ALA A 22 0.71 -5.18 4.43
C ALA A 22 1.33 -5.79 3.17
N HIS A 23 0.53 -6.05 2.13
CA HIS A 23 1.03 -6.58 0.86
C HIS A 23 1.94 -5.57 0.14
N LEU A 24 1.58 -4.29 0.13
CA LEU A 24 2.42 -3.21 -0.41
C LEU A 24 3.76 -3.09 0.33
N ALA A 25 3.73 -3.12 1.66
CA ALA A 25 4.94 -3.11 2.48
C ALA A 25 5.83 -4.33 2.18
N ASN A 26 5.23 -5.52 2.05
CA ASN A 26 5.96 -6.76 1.70
C ASN A 26 6.58 -6.71 0.30
N ALA A 27 5.97 -5.98 -0.64
CA ALA A 27 6.53 -5.71 -1.97
C ALA A 27 7.59 -4.60 -1.96
N ASN A 28 8.03 -4.15 -0.78
CA ASN A 28 8.95 -3.02 -0.58
C ASN A 28 8.44 -1.70 -1.20
N VAL A 29 7.12 -1.53 -1.28
CA VAL A 29 6.51 -0.26 -1.66
C VAL A 29 6.18 0.50 -0.37
N PRO A 30 6.80 1.66 -0.12
CA PRO A 30 6.46 2.49 1.03
C PRO A 30 4.96 2.81 1.02
N VAL A 31 4.27 2.51 2.13
CA VAL A 31 2.82 2.70 2.24
C VAL A 31 2.47 3.45 3.52
N VAL A 32 1.48 4.32 3.42
CA VAL A 32 0.85 4.98 4.56
C VAL A 32 -0.60 4.49 4.65
N LEU A 33 -0.98 3.96 5.81
CA LEU A 33 -2.37 3.59 6.10
C LEU A 33 -3.02 4.75 6.88
N PHE A 34 -4.20 5.17 6.42
CA PHE A 34 -5.03 6.20 7.07
C PHE A 34 -6.30 5.58 7.66
#